data_AF-A0A4U6VT86-F1
#
_entry.id   AF-A0A4U6VT86-F1
#
_cell.length_a   1.000
_cell.length_b   1.000
_cell.length_c   1.000
_cell.angle_alpha   90.00
_cell.angle_beta   90.00
_cell.angle_gamma   90.00
#
_symmetry.space_group_name_H-M   'P 1'
#
loop_
_entity.id
_entity.type
_entity.pdbx_description
1 polymer ?
#
loop_
_entity_poly.entity_id
_entity_poly.type
_entity_poly.pdbx_seq_one_letter_code
_entity_poly.pdbx_strand_id
1 'polypeptide(L)' 'MKGFDSAFMLVSWKIWKERNERVFARSLPKDASQLLQEIIQEGQLWCASGAKRLAAIGWPIPSGVLDQHF' A
#
# COMPACT_ATOMS: atom_id res chain seq x y z
N MET A 1 5.68 15.04 8.14
CA MET A 1 5.98 15.05 6.69
C MET A 1 4.79 14.40 6.00
N LYS A 2 3.96 15.13 5.25
CA LYS A 2 2.64 14.62 4.84
C LYS A 2 2.66 13.32 4.00
N GLY A 3 3.74 13.03 3.28
CA GLY A 3 3.91 11.75 2.55
C GLY A 3 4.15 10.56 3.47
N PHE A 4 4.96 10.74 4.51
CA PHE A 4 5.20 9.73 5.55
C PHE A 4 3.91 9.42 6.33
N ASP A 5 3.14 10.47 6.66
CA ASP A 5 1.88 10.30 7.38
C ASP A 5 0.90 9.44 6.56
N SER A 6 0.83 9.63 5.23
CA SER A 6 0.03 8.78 4.33
C SER A 6 0.52 7.34 4.25
N ALA A 7 1.84 7.12 4.16
CA ALA A 7 2.42 5.78 4.17
C ALA A 7 2.14 5.06 5.50
N PHE A 8 2.33 5.76 6.62
CA PHE A 8 2.07 5.23 7.95
C PHE A 8 0.60 4.83 8.13
N MET A 9 -0.32 5.67 7.66
CA MET A 9 -1.75 5.37 7.67
C MET A 9 -2.09 4.15 6.82
N LEU A 10 -1.53 4.03 5.61
CA LEU A 10 -1.75 2.88 4.72
C LEU A 10 -1.27 1.57 5.36
N VAL A 11 -0.06 1.56 5.90
CA VAL A 11 0.52 0.37 6.57
C VAL A 11 -0.33 -0.01 7.79
N SER A 12 -0.65 0.96 8.64
CA SER A 12 -1.46 0.73 9.85
C SER A 12 -2.85 0.19 9.50
N TRP A 13 -3.47 0.74 8.46
CA TRP A 13 -4.77 0.30 7.96
C TRP A 13 -4.75 -1.14 7.45
N LYS A 14 -3.76 -1.52 6.62
CA LYS A 14 -3.65 -2.87 6.07
C LYS A 14 -3.40 -3.91 7.18
N ILE A 15 -2.58 -3.59 8.18
CA ILE A 15 -2.35 -4.47 9.35
C ILE A 15 -3.65 -4.66 10.15
N TRP A 16 -4.37 -3.57 10.42
CA TRP A 16 -5.65 -3.64 11.14
C TRP A 16 -6.67 -4.48 10.37
N LYS A 17 -6.77 -4.28 9.05
CA LYS A 17 -7.68 -5.02 8.17
C LYS A 17 -7.38 -6.52 8.18
N GLU A 18 -6.12 -6.91 8.03
CA GLU A 18 -5.69 -8.32 8.08
C GLU A 18 -6.05 -8.99 9.42
N ARG A 19 -5.84 -8.28 10.54
CA ARG A 19 -6.22 -8.79 11.87
C ARG A 19 -7.72 -8.99 11.99
N ASN A 20 -8.52 -8.08 11.45
CA ASN A 20 -9.97 -8.23 11.45
C ASN A 20 -10.45 -9.35 10.53
N GLU A 21 -9.88 -9.50 9.34
CA GLU A 21 -10.23 -10.61 8.44
C GLU A 21 -9.98 -11.97 9.09
N ARG A 22 -8.88 -12.12 9.84
CA ARG A 22 -8.61 -13.34 10.62
C ARG A 22 -9.65 -13.63 11.70
N VAL A 23 -10.09 -12.59 12.41
CA VAL A 23 -11.03 -12.73 13.52
C VAL A 23 -12.45 -12.98 13.01
N PHE A 24 -12.87 -12.32 11.93
CA PHE A 24 -14.26 -12.30 11.50
C PHE A 24 -14.58 -13.15 10.26
N ALA A 25 -13.61 -13.43 9.38
CA ALA A 25 -13.88 -14.02 8.06
C ALA A 25 -13.38 -15.46 7.89
N ARG A 26 -12.74 -16.09 8.89
CA ARG A 26 -12.05 -17.40 8.77
C ARG A 26 -11.13 -17.50 7.55
N SER A 27 -10.69 -16.36 7.01
CA SER A 27 -9.78 -16.32 5.87
C SER A 27 -8.45 -16.94 6.25
N LEU A 28 -7.79 -17.59 5.29
CA LEU A 28 -6.45 -18.10 5.51
C LEU A 28 -5.53 -16.94 5.92
N PRO A 29 -4.79 -17.06 7.02
CA PRO A 29 -3.73 -16.13 7.39
C PRO A 29 -2.84 -15.75 6.21
N LYS A 30 -2.75 -14.46 5.88
CA LYS A 30 -1.67 -14.00 4.99
C LYS A 30 -0.34 -14.09 5.71
N ASP A 31 0.70 -14.52 5.02
CA ASP A 31 2.04 -14.33 5.56
C ASP A 31 2.46 -12.84 5.48
N ALA A 32 3.54 -12.49 6.15
CA ALA A 32 4.03 -11.11 6.17
C ALA A 32 4.42 -10.60 4.77
N SER A 33 4.89 -11.49 3.89
CA SER A 33 5.29 -11.14 2.53
C SER A 33 4.08 -10.81 1.65
N GLN A 34 3.00 -11.58 1.77
CA GLN A 34 1.72 -11.35 1.08
C GLN A 34 1.11 -10.02 1.52
N LEU A 35 1.08 -9.75 2.83
CA LEU A 35 0.58 -8.48 3.35
C LEU A 35 1.44 -7.29 2.88
N LEU A 36 2.77 -7.45 2.85
CA LEU A 36 3.69 -6.43 2.35
C LEU A 36 3.45 -6.15 0.85
N GLN A 37 3.25 -7.19 0.03
CA GLN A 37 2.92 -7.01 -1.39
C GLN A 37 1.61 -6.25 -1.58
N GLU A 38 0.56 -6.58 -0.80
CA GLU A 38 -0.71 -5.85 -0.85
C GLU A 38 -0.57 -4.38 -0.43
N ILE A 39 0.26 -4.09 0.57
CA ILE A 39 0.57 -2.71 0.98
C ILE A 39 1.24 -1.97 -0.18
N ILE A 40 2.29 -2.55 -0.77
CA ILE A 40 3.04 -1.97 -1.89
C ILE A 40 2.12 -1.68 -3.07
N GLN A 41 1.33 -2.66 -3.51
CA GLN A 41 0.40 -2.53 -4.62
C GLN A 41 -0.67 -1.45 -4.38
N GLU A 42 -1.21 -1.36 -3.17
CA GLU A 42 -2.17 -0.31 -2.81
C GLU A 42 -1.52 1.08 -2.90
N GLY A 43 -0.31 1.25 -2.36
CA GLY A 43 0.39 2.53 -2.45
C GLY A 43 0.80 2.89 -3.88
N GLN A 44 1.07 1.91 -4.74
CA GLN A 44 1.28 2.12 -6.17
C GLN A 44 0.01 2.64 -6.84
N LEU A 45 -1.15 2.05 -6.55
CA LEU A 45 -2.44 2.51 -7.05
C LEU A 45 -2.74 3.94 -6.60
N TRP A 46 -2.42 4.28 -5.35
CA TRP A 46 -2.56 5.65 -4.84
C TRP A 46 -1.65 6.63 -5.58
N CYS A 47 -0.39 6.24 -5.84
CA CYS A 47 0.54 7.05 -6.62
C CYS A 47 0.02 7.27 -8.05
N ALA A 48 -0.43 6.21 -8.73
CA ALA A 48 -1.05 6.27 -10.05
C ALA A 48 -2.32 7.15 -10.07
N SER A 49 -3.06 7.17 -8.97
CA SER A 49 -4.25 8.02 -8.78
C SER A 49 -3.92 9.46 -8.35
N GLY A 50 -2.63 9.84 -8.34
CA GLY A 50 -2.21 11.22 -8.07
C GLY A 50 -1.79 11.52 -6.62
N ALA A 51 -1.50 10.52 -5.80
CA ALA A 51 -0.92 10.69 -4.46
C ALA A 51 0.56 11.14 -4.52
N LYS A 52 0.81 12.34 -5.06
CA LYS A 52 2.14 12.92 -5.31
C LYS A 52 3.06 12.94 -4.08
N ARG A 53 2.47 13.10 -2.88
CA ARG A 53 3.23 13.13 -1.61
C ARG A 53 3.74 11.76 -1.18
N LEU A 54 3.04 10.68 -1.53
CA LEU A 54 3.48 9.31 -1.29
C LEU A 54 4.57 8.93 -2.29
N ALA A 55 4.40 9.30 -3.57
CA ALA A 55 5.43 9.13 -4.58
C ALA A 55 6.72 9.89 -4.23
N ALA A 56 6.61 11.12 -3.72
CA ALA A 56 7.75 11.97 -3.38
C ALA A 56 8.66 11.42 -2.26
N ILE A 57 8.20 10.46 -1.46
CA ILE A 57 9.04 9.80 -0.45
C ILE A 57 9.69 8.50 -0.95
N GLY A 58 9.59 8.20 -2.26
CA GLY A 58 10.22 7.04 -2.88
C GLY A 58 9.43 5.74 -2.71
N TRP A 59 8.10 5.79 -2.71
CA TRP A 59 7.28 4.57 -2.73
C TRP A 59 7.73 3.65 -3.87
N PRO A 60 7.85 2.33 -3.66
CA PRO A 60 8.27 1.40 -4.72
C PRO A 60 7.19 1.33 -5.80
N ILE A 61 7.40 2.04 -6.91
CA ILE A 61 6.55 2.01 -8.10
C ILE A 61 7.17 1.02 -9.10
N PRO A 62 6.39 0.14 -9.76
CA PRO A 62 6.93 -0.74 -10.78
C PRO A 62 7.45 0.11 -11.93
N SER A 63 8.63 -0.22 -12.44
CA SER A 63 9.35 0.56 -13.46
C SER A 63 8.53 0.85 -14.73
N GLY A 64 7.47 0.07 -14.99
CA GLY A 64 6.61 0.23 -16.17
C GLY A 64 5.40 1.17 -16.03
N VAL A 65 5.17 1.80 -14.88
CA VAL A 65 4.05 2.75 -14.69
C VAL A 65 4.42 4.19 -15.06
N LEU A 66 5.72 4.51 -15.08
CA LEU A 66 6.20 5.86 -15.45
C LEU A 66 6.06 6.18 -16.95
N ASP A 67 5.82 5.17 -17.80
CA ASP A 67 5.69 5.32 -19.25
C ASP A 67 4.25 5.58 -19.74
N GLN A 68 3.24 5.58 -18.85
CA GLN A 68 1.83 5.62 -19.28
C GLN A 68 1.11 6.96 -19.13
N HIS A 69 1.73 8.03 -18.63
CA HIS A 69 1.10 9.35 -18.63
C HIS A 69 2.12 10.51 -18.69
N PHE A 70 2.44 10.92 -19.91
CA PHE A 70 2.70 12.32 -20.28
C PHE A 70 1.77 12.70 -21.43
#